data_AF-A0A842SA28-F1
#
_entry.id   AF-A0A842SA28-F1
#
_cell.length_a   1.000
_cell.length_b   1.000
_cell.length_c   1.000
_cell.angle_alpha   90.00
_cell.angle_beta   90.00
_cell.angle_gamma   90.00
#
_symmetry.space_group_name_H-M   'P 1'
#
loop_
_entity.id
_entity.type
_entity.pdbx_description
1 polymer ?
#
loop_
_entity_poly.entity_id
_entity_poly.type
_entity_poly.pdbx_seq_one_letter_code
_entity_poly.pdbx_strand_id
1 'polypeptide(L)'
;MFINFFGARDGLAFHGSGGMHGGYPHATGYRLIAKNTNMEEIIRNQDPYPIADADPNNGDFEKLLVADIIRKSHCSIYPVNLKNYDLVHFALSGGPGYGDPIERSLAAVKQDLDDEIYTSEIVENVYGVKVKYNEAKKEWIIDKEATSECRRNMIKRREEESMTFDEFWEYERTKIIENNLSEHVTRMYSESIEHSTKWKNIFYEFWKLDEDFKMEGI
;
A
#
# COMPACT_ATOMS: atom_id res chain seq x y z
N MET A 1 -13.01 7.81 -32.39
CA MET A 1 -13.90 6.86 -31.69
C MET A 1 -13.67 7.04 -30.20
N PHE A 2 -14.72 6.96 -29.38
CA PHE A 2 -14.59 7.06 -27.92
C PHE A 2 -14.85 5.67 -27.31
N ILE A 3 -14.11 5.33 -26.26
CA ILE A 3 -14.31 4.13 -25.46
C ILE A 3 -14.68 4.56 -24.04
N ASN A 4 -15.72 3.95 -23.48
CA ASN A 4 -16.04 4.10 -22.06
C ASN A 4 -15.29 3.04 -21.27
N PHE A 5 -14.38 3.47 -20.41
CA PHE A 5 -13.62 2.59 -19.53
C PHE A 5 -14.17 2.67 -18.10
N PHE A 6 -14.50 1.52 -17.51
CA PHE A 6 -14.89 1.41 -16.12
C PHE A 6 -13.94 0.44 -15.40
N GLY A 7 -13.79 0.60 -14.09
CA GLY A 7 -13.02 -0.33 -13.28
C GLY A 7 -13.47 -0.28 -11.83
N ALA A 8 -13.75 -1.45 -11.25
CA ALA A 8 -14.08 -1.59 -9.84
C ALA A 8 -13.00 -2.41 -9.15
N ARG A 9 -12.38 -1.84 -8.10
CA ARG A 9 -11.37 -2.52 -7.29
C ARG A 9 -11.11 -1.73 -6.00
N ASP A 10 -10.72 -2.43 -4.94
CA ASP A 10 -10.29 -1.83 -3.68
C ASP A 10 -9.04 -0.96 -3.85
N GLY A 11 -8.97 0.14 -3.09
CA GLY A 11 -7.81 1.03 -3.08
C GLY A 11 -7.58 1.77 -1.76
N LEU A 12 -8.61 1.89 -0.93
CA LEU A 12 -8.51 2.49 0.41
C LEU A 12 -8.36 1.45 1.53
N ALA A 13 -8.48 0.17 1.20
CA ALA A 13 -8.27 -0.94 2.12
C ALA A 13 -7.41 -2.02 1.43
N PHE A 14 -6.64 -2.75 2.23
CA PHE A 14 -5.95 -3.95 1.77
C PHE A 14 -7.00 -5.00 1.41
N HIS A 15 -6.98 -5.53 0.19
CA HIS A 15 -7.93 -6.56 -0.25
C HIS A 15 -7.39 -7.96 0.04
N GLY A 16 -8.27 -8.94 0.27
CA GLY A 16 -7.85 -10.31 0.51
C GLY A 16 -7.29 -10.55 1.92
N SER A 17 -6.32 -11.46 2.02
CA SER A 17 -5.71 -11.86 3.29
C SER A 17 -4.59 -10.91 3.72
N GLY A 18 -4.54 -10.59 5.01
CA GLY A 18 -3.38 -9.94 5.61
C GLY A 18 -2.11 -10.79 5.51
N GLY A 19 -0.97 -10.18 5.84
CA GLY A 19 0.27 -10.93 6.02
C GLY A 19 0.19 -11.90 7.19
N MET A 20 0.98 -12.96 7.15
CA MET A 20 0.95 -14.04 8.13
C MET A 20 2.24 -14.08 8.95
N HIS A 21 2.12 -14.37 10.25
CA HIS A 21 3.23 -14.57 11.18
C HIS A 21 4.31 -13.46 11.11
N GLY A 22 3.90 -12.19 11.07
CA GLY A 22 4.80 -11.03 10.97
C GLY A 22 4.93 -10.42 9.58
N GLY A 23 4.35 -11.06 8.56
CA GLY A 23 4.30 -10.53 7.21
C GLY A 23 3.35 -9.33 7.06
N TYR A 24 3.57 -8.53 6.03
CA TYR A 24 2.74 -7.36 5.69
C TYR A 24 1.70 -7.71 4.60
N PRO A 25 0.57 -6.98 4.53
CA PRO A 25 -0.33 -7.05 3.37
C PRO A 25 0.37 -6.53 2.10
N HIS A 26 -0.17 -6.86 0.93
CA HIS A 26 0.27 -6.23 -0.32
C HIS A 26 -0.17 -4.76 -0.41
N ALA A 27 0.44 -4.02 -1.33
CA ALA A 27 0.09 -2.62 -1.57
C ALA A 27 -1.38 -2.44 -2.03
N THR A 28 -2.04 -1.41 -1.51
CA THR A 28 -3.32 -0.97 -2.06
C THR A 28 -3.16 -0.48 -3.50
N GLY A 29 -4.26 -0.44 -4.24
CA GLY A 29 -4.23 0.00 -5.63
C GLY A 29 -4.54 1.49 -5.79
N TYR A 30 -4.05 2.07 -6.88
CA TYR A 30 -4.37 3.41 -7.35
C TYR A 30 -4.83 3.38 -8.82
N ARG A 31 -5.25 4.53 -9.36
CA ARG A 31 -5.51 4.69 -10.80
C ARG A 31 -4.71 5.85 -11.34
N LEU A 32 -4.14 5.63 -12.51
CA LEU A 32 -3.48 6.65 -13.31
C LEU A 32 -4.09 6.61 -14.71
N ILE A 33 -4.60 7.76 -15.15
CA ILE A 33 -5.18 7.97 -16.48
C ILE A 33 -4.51 9.21 -17.06
N ALA A 34 -4.00 9.10 -18.28
CA ALA A 34 -3.47 10.23 -19.04
C ALA A 34 -4.37 10.47 -20.25
N LYS A 35 -4.96 11.68 -20.31
CA LYS A 35 -5.88 12.06 -21.39
C LYS A 35 -5.27 13.12 -22.30
N ASN A 36 -5.79 13.20 -23.52
CA ASN A 36 -5.37 14.15 -24.55
C ASN A 36 -3.84 14.13 -24.73
N THR A 37 -3.28 12.93 -24.83
CA THR A 37 -1.83 12.71 -24.88
C THR A 37 -1.24 13.11 -26.22
N ASN A 38 0.06 13.44 -26.25
CA ASN A 38 0.83 13.59 -27.49
C ASN A 38 1.40 12.24 -28.02
N MET A 39 0.82 11.10 -27.64
CA MET A 39 1.38 9.78 -27.98
C MET A 39 1.44 9.50 -29.49
N GLU A 40 0.57 10.11 -30.30
CA GLU A 40 0.65 9.98 -31.76
C GLU A 40 1.98 10.52 -32.31
N GLU A 41 2.44 11.65 -31.78
CA GLU A 41 3.72 12.24 -32.15
C GLU A 41 4.89 11.39 -31.65
N ILE A 42 4.83 10.98 -30.38
CA ILE A 42 5.84 10.10 -29.77
C ILE A 42 6.03 8.83 -30.61
N ILE A 43 4.93 8.17 -31.00
CA ILE A 43 4.96 6.96 -31.82
C ILE A 43 5.56 7.23 -33.20
N ARG A 44 5.13 8.32 -33.86
CA ARG A 44 5.63 8.68 -35.19
C ARG A 44 7.13 8.97 -35.20
N ASN A 45 7.61 9.61 -34.15
CA ASN A 45 9.01 9.99 -33.98
C ASN A 45 9.88 8.85 -33.40
N GLN A 46 9.25 7.79 -32.88
CA GLN A 46 9.91 6.71 -32.12
C GLN A 46 10.59 7.23 -30.84
N ASP A 47 9.98 8.23 -30.21
CA ASP A 47 10.47 8.79 -28.95
C ASP A 47 10.18 7.81 -27.78
N PRO A 48 10.95 7.89 -26.68
CA PRO A 48 10.65 7.14 -25.46
C PRO A 48 9.22 7.41 -24.96
N TYR A 49 8.55 6.37 -24.49
CA TYR A 49 7.17 6.44 -23.99
C TYR A 49 7.01 5.63 -22.70
N PRO A 50 5.97 5.89 -21.89
CA PRO A 50 5.77 5.16 -20.65
C PRO A 50 5.39 3.71 -20.91
N ILE A 51 6.10 2.80 -20.25
CA ILE A 51 5.82 1.36 -20.25
C ILE A 51 5.24 0.87 -18.93
N ALA A 52 5.52 1.58 -17.83
CA ALA A 52 5.10 1.25 -16.48
C ALA A 52 5.09 2.51 -15.58
N ASP A 53 4.56 2.37 -14.37
CA ASP A 53 4.63 3.36 -13.29
C ASP A 53 5.26 2.67 -12.06
N ALA A 54 6.54 2.31 -12.18
CA ALA A 54 7.26 1.43 -11.25
C ALA A 54 7.41 2.05 -9.84
N ASP A 55 7.68 3.35 -9.78
CA ASP A 55 7.62 4.14 -8.54
C ASP A 55 6.64 5.30 -8.72
N PRO A 56 5.39 5.16 -8.24
CA PRO A 56 4.36 6.19 -8.38
C PRO A 56 4.70 7.54 -7.74
N ASN A 57 5.75 7.64 -6.91
CA ASN A 57 6.15 8.87 -6.25
C ASN A 57 7.06 9.76 -7.11
N ASN A 58 7.72 9.20 -8.13
CA ASN A 58 8.76 9.91 -8.86
C ASN A 58 8.25 10.59 -10.15
N GLY A 59 7.04 10.25 -10.59
CA GLY A 59 6.37 10.82 -11.77
C GLY A 59 7.04 10.48 -13.10
N ASP A 60 7.81 9.39 -13.18
CA ASP A 60 8.54 9.01 -14.40
C ASP A 60 7.61 8.71 -15.57
N PHE A 61 6.41 8.19 -15.30
CA PHE A 61 5.38 8.00 -16.31
C PHE A 61 5.06 9.32 -17.02
N GLU A 62 4.79 10.39 -16.26
CA GLU A 62 4.37 11.68 -16.79
C GLU A 62 5.49 12.44 -17.50
N LYS A 63 6.74 12.23 -17.12
CA LYS A 63 7.90 12.91 -17.74
C LYS A 63 8.06 12.56 -19.22
N LEU A 64 7.51 11.43 -19.65
CA LEU A 64 7.65 10.91 -21.02
C LEU A 64 6.56 11.39 -21.98
N LEU A 65 5.56 12.14 -21.52
CA LEU A 65 4.51 12.65 -22.40
C LEU A 65 3.90 13.97 -21.93
N VAL A 66 3.20 14.64 -22.85
CA VAL A 66 2.32 15.76 -22.53
C VAL A 66 0.90 15.23 -22.48
N ALA A 67 0.22 15.38 -21.34
CA ALA A 67 -1.15 14.93 -21.14
C ALA A 67 -1.83 15.61 -19.94
N ASP A 68 -3.15 15.48 -19.88
CA ASP A 68 -3.95 15.74 -18.69
C ASP A 68 -3.88 14.51 -17.77
N ILE A 69 -3.12 14.62 -16.68
CA ILE A 69 -2.86 13.50 -15.76
C ILE A 69 -3.90 13.45 -14.64
N ILE A 70 -4.46 12.27 -14.42
CA ILE A 70 -5.40 11.98 -13.34
C ILE A 70 -4.85 10.84 -12.49
N ARG A 71 -4.38 11.16 -11.28
CA ARG A 71 -4.03 10.17 -10.25
C ARG A 71 -5.13 10.11 -9.19
N LYS A 72 -5.59 8.89 -8.88
CA LYS A 72 -6.55 8.63 -7.79
C LYS A 72 -5.96 7.64 -6.82
N SER A 73 -6.07 7.93 -5.52
CA SER A 73 -5.68 7.05 -4.42
C SER A 73 -6.59 5.83 -4.25
N HIS A 74 -7.62 5.67 -5.09
CA HIS A 74 -8.55 4.55 -5.07
C HIS A 74 -8.72 3.96 -6.47
N CYS A 75 -8.97 2.65 -6.54
CA CYS A 75 -9.07 1.97 -7.83
C CYS A 75 -10.44 2.00 -8.49
N SER A 76 -11.52 2.11 -7.73
CA SER A 76 -12.87 2.18 -8.26
C SER A 76 -13.10 3.50 -8.98
N ILE A 77 -13.49 3.43 -10.25
CA ILE A 77 -13.81 4.58 -11.09
C ILE A 77 -15.12 4.34 -11.84
N TYR A 78 -15.94 5.39 -11.90
CA TYR A 78 -17.05 5.47 -12.83
C TYR A 78 -16.54 5.52 -14.28
N PRO A 79 -17.41 5.24 -15.27
CA PRO A 79 -17.04 5.29 -16.67
C PRO A 79 -16.30 6.59 -17.05
N VAL A 80 -15.12 6.44 -17.61
CA VAL A 80 -14.31 7.54 -18.16
C VAL A 80 -14.30 7.42 -19.69
N ASN A 81 -14.61 8.52 -20.37
CA ASN A 81 -14.51 8.60 -21.83
C ASN A 81 -13.04 8.76 -22.24
N LEU A 82 -12.53 7.80 -23.01
CA LEU A 82 -11.19 7.78 -23.57
C LEU A 82 -11.23 7.95 -25.09
N LYS A 83 -10.22 8.63 -25.64
CA LYS A 83 -9.97 8.78 -27.07
C LYS A 83 -8.81 7.89 -27.49
N ASN A 84 -8.58 7.76 -28.80
CA ASN A 84 -7.33 7.20 -29.30
C ASN A 84 -6.15 7.91 -28.64
N TYR A 85 -5.12 7.13 -28.30
CA TYR A 85 -3.88 7.59 -27.66
C TYR A 85 -3.98 7.99 -26.19
N ASP A 86 -5.18 8.03 -25.58
CA ASP A 86 -5.29 8.12 -24.12
C ASP A 86 -4.73 6.85 -23.47
N LEU A 87 -4.09 7.00 -22.30
CA LEU A 87 -3.46 5.90 -21.57
C LEU A 87 -4.19 5.64 -20.25
N VAL A 88 -4.31 4.36 -19.89
CA VAL A 88 -4.78 3.92 -18.58
C VAL A 88 -3.76 2.97 -18.00
N HIS A 89 -3.19 3.32 -16.85
CA HIS A 89 -2.37 2.40 -16.07
C HIS A 89 -3.27 1.58 -15.15
N PHE A 90 -3.22 0.26 -15.32
CA PHE A 90 -4.01 -0.69 -14.53
C PHE A 90 -3.09 -1.58 -13.69
N ALA A 91 -2.76 -1.11 -12.49
CA ALA A 91 -2.02 -1.91 -11.54
C ALA A 91 -2.87 -3.12 -11.08
N LEU A 92 -2.31 -4.32 -11.20
CA LEU A 92 -2.75 -5.53 -10.51
C LEU A 92 -1.96 -5.65 -9.20
N SER A 93 -2.54 -6.27 -8.17
CA SER A 93 -1.81 -6.42 -6.90
C SER A 93 -1.14 -7.77 -6.79
N GLY A 94 -0.09 -7.78 -5.98
CA GLY A 94 0.56 -8.99 -5.52
C GLY A 94 -0.22 -9.68 -4.40
N GLY A 95 0.43 -10.68 -3.80
CA GLY A 95 -0.05 -11.37 -2.61
C GLY A 95 0.62 -10.86 -1.33
N PRO A 96 0.07 -11.23 -0.16
CA PRO A 96 0.63 -10.84 1.14
C PRO A 96 1.92 -11.60 1.47
N GLY A 97 2.68 -11.05 2.42
CA GLY A 97 3.93 -11.64 2.92
C GLY A 97 3.75 -12.65 4.06
N TYR A 98 4.84 -13.37 4.36
CA TYR A 98 4.95 -14.30 5.49
C TYR A 98 6.24 -14.04 6.25
N GLY A 99 6.19 -14.06 7.59
CA GLY A 99 7.36 -13.90 8.45
C GLY A 99 7.79 -12.45 8.64
N ASP A 100 8.68 -12.20 9.61
CA ASP A 100 9.25 -10.87 9.81
C ASP A 100 10.21 -10.52 8.66
N PRO A 101 10.01 -9.38 7.96
CA PRO A 101 10.89 -8.98 6.86
C PRO A 101 12.38 -8.92 7.21
N ILE A 102 12.75 -8.56 8.45
CA ILE A 102 14.18 -8.50 8.82
C ILE A 102 14.84 -9.88 8.87
N GLU A 103 14.08 -10.97 8.80
CA GLU A 103 14.60 -12.34 8.72
C GLU A 103 14.82 -12.81 7.27
N ARG A 104 14.35 -12.05 6.26
CA ARG A 104 14.55 -12.41 4.85
C ARG A 104 16.05 -12.53 4.54
N SER A 105 16.41 -13.59 3.81
CA SER A 105 17.80 -13.86 3.46
C SER A 105 18.36 -12.79 2.53
N LEU A 106 19.63 -12.42 2.72
CA LEU A 106 20.28 -11.39 1.91
C LEU A 106 20.36 -11.79 0.43
N ALA A 107 20.48 -13.08 0.13
CA ALA A 107 20.48 -13.58 -1.25
C ALA A 107 19.12 -13.35 -1.93
N ALA A 108 18.01 -13.60 -1.23
CA ALA A 108 16.68 -13.34 -1.76
C ALA A 108 16.43 -11.83 -1.95
N VAL A 109 16.84 -11.00 -0.98
CA VAL A 109 16.74 -9.54 -1.10
C VAL A 109 17.56 -9.01 -2.27
N LYS A 110 18.77 -9.55 -2.50
CA LYS A 110 19.57 -9.19 -3.68
C LYS A 110 18.84 -9.58 -4.97
N GLN A 111 18.26 -10.77 -5.03
CA GLN A 111 17.50 -11.22 -6.19
C GLN A 111 16.30 -10.30 -6.46
N ASP A 112 15.57 -9.88 -5.42
CA ASP A 112 14.44 -8.95 -5.57
C ASP A 112 14.87 -7.59 -6.16
N LEU A 113 16.08 -7.13 -5.85
CA LEU A 113 16.64 -5.91 -6.43
C LEU A 113 17.10 -6.10 -7.88
N ASP A 114 17.75 -7.24 -8.17
CA ASP A 114 18.22 -7.57 -9.51
C ASP A 114 17.03 -7.81 -10.48
N ASP A 115 15.89 -8.31 -9.96
CA ASP A 115 14.64 -8.53 -10.70
C ASP A 115 13.71 -7.30 -10.71
N GLU A 116 14.15 -6.16 -10.16
CA GLU A 116 13.38 -4.91 -10.08
C GLU A 116 12.01 -5.06 -9.37
N ILE A 117 11.91 -6.02 -8.44
CA ILE A 117 10.70 -6.25 -7.63
C ILE A 117 10.55 -5.16 -6.57
N TYR A 118 11.66 -4.74 -5.97
CA TYR A 118 11.69 -3.68 -4.95
C TYR A 118 12.73 -2.63 -5.26
N THR A 119 12.45 -1.39 -4.86
CA THR A 119 13.44 -0.31 -4.86
C THR A 119 14.45 -0.50 -3.72
N SER A 120 15.62 0.12 -3.84
CA SER A 120 16.60 0.15 -2.75
C SER A 120 16.04 0.76 -1.48
N GLU A 121 15.18 1.78 -1.59
CA GLU A 121 14.52 2.40 -0.45
C GLU A 121 13.60 1.41 0.30
N ILE A 122 12.78 0.64 -0.41
CA ILE A 122 11.93 -0.40 0.21
C ILE A 122 12.80 -1.45 0.89
N VAL A 123 13.89 -1.88 0.22
CA VAL A 123 14.82 -2.86 0.77
C VAL A 123 15.47 -2.39 2.08
N GLU A 124 15.89 -1.13 2.14
CA GLU A 124 16.45 -0.55 3.34
C GLU A 124 15.41 -0.38 4.45
N ASN A 125 14.25 0.20 4.14
CA ASN A 125 13.25 0.58 5.14
C ASN A 125 12.47 -0.62 5.71
N VAL A 126 12.20 -1.64 4.90
CA VAL A 126 11.37 -2.79 5.28
C VAL A 126 12.22 -3.97 5.74
N TYR A 127 13.26 -4.32 4.98
CA TYR A 127 14.07 -5.50 5.25
C TYR A 127 15.36 -5.20 6.05
N GLY A 128 15.66 -3.91 6.26
CA GLY A 128 16.85 -3.46 6.98
C GLY A 128 18.17 -3.75 6.26
N VAL A 129 18.14 -3.93 4.93
CA VAL A 129 19.32 -4.33 4.15
C VAL A 129 19.92 -3.13 3.46
N LYS A 130 21.17 -2.80 3.80
CA LYS A 130 21.90 -1.66 3.22
C LYS A 130 22.55 -2.08 1.92
N VAL A 131 22.25 -1.34 0.85
CA VAL A 131 22.66 -1.70 -0.51
C VAL A 131 23.29 -0.53 -1.24
N LYS A 132 24.18 -0.83 -2.18
CA LYS A 132 24.76 0.14 -3.11
C LYS A 132 24.76 -0.46 -4.51
N TYR A 133 24.42 0.34 -5.51
CA TYR A 133 24.54 -0.09 -6.90
C TYR A 133 25.96 0.17 -7.41
N ASN A 134 26.58 -0.84 -8.01
CA ASN A 134 27.87 -0.71 -8.67
C ASN A 134 27.66 -0.51 -10.18
N GLU A 135 27.75 0.74 -10.62
CA GLU A 135 27.57 1.12 -12.03
C GLU A 135 28.51 0.38 -13.00
N ALA A 136 29.77 0.16 -12.60
CA ALA A 136 30.77 -0.47 -13.46
C ALA A 136 30.46 -1.94 -13.73
N LYS A 137 29.86 -2.63 -12.74
CA LYS A 137 29.51 -4.05 -12.82
C LYS A 137 28.03 -4.30 -13.08
N LYS A 138 27.21 -3.24 -13.03
CA LYS A 138 25.75 -3.30 -13.11
C LYS A 138 25.14 -4.27 -12.11
N GLU A 139 25.61 -4.24 -10.86
CA GLU A 139 25.18 -5.17 -9.81
C GLU A 139 24.87 -4.45 -8.50
N TRP A 140 23.86 -4.93 -7.78
CA TRP A 140 23.63 -4.55 -6.39
C TRP A 140 24.61 -5.23 -5.45
N ILE A 141 25.26 -4.45 -4.59
CA ILE A 141 26.17 -4.89 -3.54
C ILE A 141 25.51 -4.67 -2.18
N ILE A 142 25.40 -5.73 -1.39
CA ILE A 142 24.90 -5.68 -0.01
C ILE A 142 26.07 -5.44 0.95
N ASP A 143 25.93 -4.42 1.80
CA ASP A 143 26.83 -4.18 2.92
C ASP A 143 26.36 -5.00 4.14
N LYS A 144 27.03 -6.12 4.41
CA LYS A 144 26.63 -7.06 5.47
C LYS A 144 26.77 -6.47 6.87
N GLU A 145 27.80 -5.66 7.10
CA GLU A 145 28.07 -5.05 8.39
C GLU A 145 27.05 -3.97 8.68
N ALA A 146 26.84 -3.04 7.73
CA ALA A 146 25.84 -2.00 7.85
C ALA A 146 24.40 -2.57 7.91
N THR A 147 24.12 -3.67 7.20
CA THR A 147 22.83 -4.38 7.30
C THR A 147 22.61 -4.97 8.70
N SER A 148 23.64 -5.58 9.29
CA SER A 148 23.55 -6.16 10.63
C SER A 148 23.33 -5.08 11.69
N GLU A 149 23.96 -3.91 11.53
CA GLU A 149 23.71 -2.75 12.37
C GLU A 149 22.32 -2.16 12.16
N CYS A 150 21.89 -1.98 10.90
CA CYS A 150 20.57 -1.47 10.55
C CYS A 150 19.45 -2.34 11.16
N ARG A 151 19.51 -3.67 11.00
CA ARG A 151 18.53 -4.60 11.59
C ARG A 151 18.52 -4.54 13.12
N ARG A 152 19.68 -4.43 13.79
CA ARG A 152 19.74 -4.25 15.25
C ARG A 152 19.09 -2.94 15.69
N ASN A 153 19.31 -1.85 14.95
CA ASN A 153 18.69 -0.56 15.25
C ASN A 153 17.19 -0.58 14.99
N MET A 154 16.72 -1.29 13.96
CA MET A 154 15.28 -1.50 13.72
C MET A 154 14.61 -2.25 14.86
N ILE A 155 15.27 -3.29 15.42
CA ILE A 155 14.74 -4.02 16.59
C ILE A 155 14.62 -3.08 17.79
N LYS A 156 15.67 -2.31 18.11
CA LYS A 156 15.63 -1.32 19.19
C LYS A 156 14.54 -0.27 18.99
N ARG A 157 14.41 0.26 17.77
CA ARG A 157 13.36 1.23 17.44
C ARG A 157 11.97 0.62 17.63
N ARG A 158 11.76 -0.63 17.21
CA ARG A 158 10.50 -1.36 17.44
C ARG A 158 10.20 -1.50 18.93
N GLU A 159 11.21 -1.79 19.76
CA GLU A 159 11.05 -1.85 21.22
C GLU A 159 10.69 -0.48 21.80
N GLU A 160 11.37 0.58 21.38
CA GLU A 160 11.16 1.97 21.84
C GLU A 160 9.81 2.57 21.41
N GLU A 161 9.33 2.26 20.19
CA GLU A 161 8.07 2.75 19.63
C GLU A 161 6.86 1.89 20.02
N SER A 162 7.11 0.66 20.49
CA SER A 162 6.03 -0.23 20.92
C SER A 162 5.45 0.19 22.26
N MET A 163 4.18 -0.15 22.46
CA MET A 163 3.51 -0.07 23.75
C MET A 163 3.03 -1.46 24.16
N THR A 164 2.75 -1.64 25.45
CA THR A 164 2.16 -2.88 25.94
C THR A 164 0.77 -3.08 25.35
N PHE A 165 0.28 -4.32 25.34
CA PHE A 165 -1.08 -4.60 24.88
C PHE A 165 -2.13 -3.84 25.70
N ASP A 166 -1.95 -3.71 27.02
CA ASP A 166 -2.91 -3.04 27.90
C ASP A 166 -2.99 -1.54 27.59
N GLU A 167 -1.84 -0.88 27.34
CA GLU A 167 -1.80 0.53 26.92
C GLU A 167 -2.48 0.75 25.57
N PHE A 168 -2.19 -0.12 24.60
CA PHE A 168 -2.83 -0.07 23.28
C PHE A 168 -4.34 -0.29 23.37
N TRP A 169 -4.77 -1.27 24.17
CA TRP A 169 -6.17 -1.59 24.35
C TRP A 169 -6.93 -0.43 24.99
N GLU A 170 -6.39 0.21 26.03
CA GLU A 170 -7.05 1.36 26.66
C GLU A 170 -7.12 2.56 25.70
N TYR A 171 -6.06 2.79 24.93
CA TYR A 171 -6.01 3.84 23.91
C TYR A 171 -7.09 3.64 22.82
N GLU A 172 -7.21 2.44 22.24
CA GLU A 172 -8.24 2.15 21.23
C GLU A 172 -9.65 2.10 21.82
N ARG A 173 -9.81 1.60 23.05
CA ARG A 173 -11.10 1.63 23.77
C ARG A 173 -11.59 3.06 23.96
N THR A 174 -10.70 3.97 24.34
CA THR A 174 -11.03 5.38 24.52
C THR A 174 -11.61 5.96 23.22
N LYS A 175 -10.99 5.68 22.06
CA LYS A 175 -11.52 6.10 20.76
C LYS A 175 -12.93 5.57 20.49
N ILE A 176 -13.19 4.31 20.85
CA ILE A 176 -14.50 3.68 20.68
C ILE A 176 -15.55 4.41 21.53
N ILE A 177 -15.26 4.64 22.82
CA ILE A 177 -16.20 5.28 23.76
C ILE A 177 -16.47 6.73 23.39
N GLU A 178 -15.45 7.44 22.93
CA GLU A 178 -15.55 8.83 22.48
C GLU A 178 -16.14 8.97 21.06
N ASN A 179 -16.52 7.86 20.41
CA ASN A 179 -16.93 7.80 19.01
C ASN A 179 -15.93 8.50 18.06
N ASN A 180 -14.63 8.46 18.39
CA ASN A 180 -13.54 9.05 17.62
C ASN A 180 -13.04 8.07 16.55
N LEU A 181 -13.98 7.67 15.68
CA LEU A 181 -13.75 6.79 14.55
C LEU A 181 -14.25 7.49 13.28
N SER A 182 -13.65 7.15 12.13
CA SER A 182 -14.17 7.66 10.85
C SER A 182 -15.59 7.17 10.60
N GLU A 183 -16.42 7.98 9.93
CA GLU A 183 -17.81 7.67 9.59
C GLU A 183 -17.99 6.25 9.03
N HIS A 184 -17.12 5.84 8.10
CA HIS A 184 -17.19 4.52 7.46
C HIS A 184 -16.93 3.36 8.44
N VAL A 185 -15.99 3.54 9.37
CA VAL A 185 -15.67 2.54 10.40
C VAL A 185 -16.80 2.49 11.44
N THR A 186 -17.31 3.64 11.87
CA THR A 186 -18.45 3.74 12.78
C THR A 186 -19.67 3.03 12.23
N ARG A 187 -20.02 3.31 10.96
CA ARG A 187 -21.13 2.67 10.27
C ARG A 187 -20.97 1.15 10.16
N MET A 188 -19.77 0.69 9.78
CA MET A 188 -19.48 -0.74 9.68
C MET A 188 -19.72 -1.46 11.01
N TYR A 189 -19.20 -0.92 12.11
CA TYR A 189 -19.38 -1.54 13.43
C TYR A 189 -20.81 -1.43 13.93
N SER A 190 -21.47 -0.28 13.78
CA SER A 190 -22.84 -0.09 14.26
C SER A 190 -23.83 -1.03 13.56
N GLU A 191 -23.77 -1.14 12.23
CA GLU A 191 -24.60 -2.08 11.47
C GLU A 191 -24.27 -3.54 11.85
N SER A 192 -23.00 -3.89 12.06
CA SER A 192 -22.59 -5.24 12.47
C SER A 192 -23.10 -5.61 13.87
N ILE A 193 -23.07 -4.65 14.80
CA ILE A 193 -23.57 -4.79 16.17
C ILE A 193 -25.10 -4.96 16.18
N GLU A 194 -25.81 -4.19 15.36
CA GLU A 194 -27.26 -4.27 15.22
C GLU A 194 -27.70 -5.63 14.64
N HIS A 195 -26.98 -6.13 13.62
CA HIS A 195 -27.37 -7.34 12.91
C HIS A 195 -26.99 -8.65 13.59
N SER A 196 -25.99 -8.66 14.48
CA SER A 196 -25.48 -9.90 15.08
C SER A 196 -25.30 -9.77 16.59
N THR A 197 -26.25 -10.33 17.35
CA THR A 197 -26.16 -10.41 18.82
C THR A 197 -24.88 -11.13 19.28
N LYS A 198 -24.48 -12.18 18.57
CA LYS A 198 -23.23 -12.90 18.88
C LYS A 198 -22.02 -12.00 18.75
N TRP A 199 -21.93 -11.24 17.66
CA TRP A 199 -20.82 -10.31 17.44
C TRP A 199 -20.84 -9.16 18.45
N LYS A 200 -22.02 -8.58 18.70
CA LYS A 200 -22.23 -7.56 19.74
C LYS A 200 -21.64 -8.01 21.07
N ASN A 201 -22.02 -9.20 21.55
CA ASN A 201 -21.58 -9.69 22.85
C ASN A 201 -20.04 -9.83 22.92
N ILE A 202 -19.42 -10.40 21.88
CA ILE A 202 -17.95 -10.54 21.81
C ILE A 202 -17.27 -9.16 21.82
N PHE A 203 -17.77 -8.21 21.03
CA PHE A 203 -17.21 -6.87 20.94
C PHE A 203 -17.34 -6.11 22.27
N TYR A 204 -18.51 -6.18 22.92
CA TYR A 204 -18.78 -5.48 24.18
C TYR A 204 -17.99 -6.09 25.33
N GLU A 205 -17.88 -7.41 25.38
CA GLU A 205 -17.05 -8.12 26.36
C GLU A 205 -15.57 -7.75 26.19
N PHE A 206 -15.06 -7.83 24.96
CA PHE A 206 -13.65 -7.53 24.67
C PHE A 206 -13.30 -6.08 25.02
N TRP A 207 -14.17 -5.12 24.70
CA TRP A 207 -13.96 -3.69 24.98
C TRP A 207 -14.52 -3.21 26.31
N LYS A 208 -15.09 -4.09 27.15
CA LYS A 208 -15.76 -3.75 28.42
C LYS A 208 -16.69 -2.54 28.28
N LEU A 209 -17.63 -2.63 27.34
CA LEU A 209 -18.61 -1.57 27.06
C LEU A 209 -19.90 -1.83 27.84
N ASP A 210 -20.56 -0.75 28.26
CA ASP A 210 -21.85 -0.83 28.95
C ASP A 210 -22.96 -1.37 28.02
N GLU A 211 -23.98 -2.01 28.58
CA GLU A 211 -25.05 -2.64 27.79
C GLU A 211 -25.84 -1.66 26.92
N ASP A 212 -25.93 -0.41 27.38
CA ASP A 212 -26.61 0.71 26.74
C ASP A 212 -25.69 1.54 25.83
N PHE A 213 -24.40 1.18 25.71
CA PHE A 213 -23.48 1.82 24.79
C PHE A 213 -24.03 1.77 23.37
N LYS A 214 -23.97 2.90 22.67
CA LYS A 214 -24.32 3.02 21.26
C LYS A 214 -23.16 3.66 20.52
N MET A 215 -22.76 3.00 19.45
CA MET A 215 -21.81 3.58 18.52
C MET A 215 -22.60 4.45 17.55
N GLU A 216 -22.50 5.76 17.71
CA GLU A 216 -23.19 6.75 16.90
C GLU A 216 -22.18 7.44 15.98
N GLY A 217 -22.53 7.57 14.70
CA GLY A 217 -21.74 8.36 13.74
C GLY A 217 -21.89 9.85 14.03
N ILE A 218 -20.84 10.61 13.73
CA ILE A 218 -20.91 12.08 13.62
C ILE A 218 -21.79 12.47 12.44
#